data_AF-A0A117PZV9-F1
#
_entry.id   AF-A0A117PZV9-F1
#
_cell.length_a   1.000
_cell.length_b   1.000
_cell.length_c   1.000
_cell.angle_alpha   90.00
_cell.angle_beta   90.00
_cell.angle_gamma   90.00
#
_symmetry.space_group_name_H-M   'P 1'
#
loop_
_entity.id
_entity.type
_entity.pdbx_description
1 polymer ?
#
loop_
_entity_poly.entity_id
_entity_poly.type
_entity_poly.pdbx_seq_one_letter_code
_entity_poly.pdbx_strand_id
1 'polypeptide(L)'
;MGWGTRRADADEESLDRAERAAVARGLGQRSHAQWMGSRLTGLGCVSLMPALFCGIVGAGLLGGSYGVGVKGFAVCLLVLVVALPVAGFRIESRLTHRDRRLYVYERGIVVTEGPARTHVLTWPEVRLTEKTESTTHGQHSHGSTVHWLYLKRPDGTPLTRISTSNPAGLAVARAVAEARGGT
;
A
#
# COMPACT_ATOMS: atom_id res chain seq x y z
N MET A 1 -6.82 17.64 -14.73
CA MET A 1 -7.00 16.53 -15.70
C MET A 1 -5.66 15.83 -15.86
N GLY A 2 -5.60 14.49 -15.76
CA GLY A 2 -4.33 13.72 -15.86
C GLY A 2 -4.02 12.72 -14.75
N TRP A 3 -5.02 12.29 -13.96
CA TRP A 3 -4.81 11.35 -12.84
C TRP A 3 -4.92 9.87 -13.24
N GLY A 4 -5.54 9.56 -14.39
CA GLY A 4 -5.70 8.19 -14.88
C GLY A 4 -4.48 7.63 -15.61
N THR A 5 -3.70 8.47 -16.29
CA THR A 5 -2.58 8.03 -17.16
C THR A 5 -1.36 7.60 -16.35
N ARG A 6 -0.93 8.40 -15.37
CA ARG A 6 0.26 8.09 -14.55
C ARG A 6 0.21 6.75 -13.82
N ARG A 7 -1.00 6.27 -13.48
CA ARG A 7 -1.16 4.99 -12.78
C ARG A 7 -1.03 3.81 -13.74
N ALA A 8 -1.59 3.94 -14.94
CA ALA A 8 -1.45 2.95 -15.99
C ALA A 8 0.02 2.83 -16.44
N ASP A 9 0.71 3.95 -16.66
CA ASP A 9 2.12 3.96 -17.08
C ASP A 9 3.04 3.30 -16.02
N ALA A 10 2.79 3.56 -14.73
CA ALA A 10 3.56 2.95 -13.64
C ALA A 10 3.23 1.46 -13.43
N ASP A 11 2.02 1.03 -13.76
CA ASP A 11 1.62 -0.38 -13.75
C ASP A 11 2.32 -1.15 -14.88
N GLU A 12 2.39 -0.56 -16.07
CA GLU A 12 3.07 -1.09 -17.25
C GLU A 12 4.59 -1.18 -17.03
N GLU A 13 5.24 -0.10 -16.56
CA GLU A 13 6.68 -0.11 -16.27
C GLU A 13 7.05 -1.15 -15.20
N SER A 14 6.18 -1.33 -14.19
CA SER A 14 6.37 -2.35 -13.17
C SER A 14 6.21 -3.76 -13.73
N LEU A 15 5.25 -3.98 -14.63
CA LEU A 15 5.06 -5.26 -15.30
C LEU A 15 6.27 -5.60 -16.17
N ASP A 16 6.72 -4.67 -17.01
CA ASP A 16 7.89 -4.87 -17.88
C ASP A 16 9.16 -5.21 -17.10
N ARG A 17 9.37 -4.53 -15.96
CA ARG A 17 10.48 -4.86 -15.06
C ARG A 17 10.32 -6.24 -14.45
N ALA A 18 9.10 -6.61 -14.04
CA ALA A 18 8.85 -7.91 -13.46
C ALA A 18 9.05 -9.03 -14.49
N GLU A 19 8.59 -8.84 -15.72
CA GLU A 19 8.73 -9.79 -16.81
C GLU A 19 10.20 -9.95 -17.22
N ARG A 20 10.94 -8.85 -17.39
CA ARG A 20 12.39 -8.92 -17.66
C ARG A 20 13.15 -9.70 -16.57
N ALA A 21 12.82 -9.44 -15.31
CA ALA A 21 13.48 -10.08 -14.18
C ALA A 21 13.06 -11.57 -14.04
N ALA A 22 11.81 -11.91 -14.37
CA ALA A 22 11.32 -13.27 -14.43
C ALA A 22 11.96 -14.07 -15.57
N VAL A 23 12.10 -13.48 -16.75
CA VAL A 23 12.80 -14.08 -17.91
C VAL A 23 14.26 -14.33 -17.57
N ALA A 24 14.95 -13.35 -17.00
CA ALA A 24 16.35 -13.49 -16.60
C ALA A 24 16.58 -14.62 -15.58
N ARG A 25 15.56 -14.95 -14.78
CA ARG A 25 15.60 -16.02 -13.76
C ARG A 25 14.91 -17.32 -14.22
N GLY A 26 14.33 -17.35 -15.42
CA GLY A 26 13.64 -18.52 -15.97
C GLY A 26 12.41 -18.95 -15.16
N LEU A 27 11.60 -18.00 -14.68
CA LEU A 27 10.45 -18.29 -13.80
C LEU A 27 9.21 -18.89 -14.49
N GLY A 28 9.17 -18.89 -15.82
CA GLY A 28 8.04 -19.41 -16.60
C GLY A 28 6.94 -18.38 -16.83
N GLN A 29 5.70 -18.84 -17.04
CA GLN A 29 4.56 -17.95 -17.30
C GLN A 29 4.02 -17.30 -16.02
N ARG A 30 3.50 -16.08 -16.17
CA ARG A 30 2.80 -15.37 -15.09
C ARG A 30 1.38 -15.91 -14.94
N SER A 31 1.01 -16.32 -13.73
CA SER A 31 -0.35 -16.78 -13.41
C SER A 31 -1.20 -15.69 -12.75
N HIS A 32 -0.60 -14.84 -11.92
CA HIS A 32 -1.32 -13.79 -11.19
C HIS A 32 -0.52 -12.50 -11.06
N ALA A 33 -1.22 -11.38 -10.92
CA ALA A 33 -0.67 -10.10 -10.47
C ALA A 33 -1.60 -9.51 -9.41
N GLN A 34 -1.02 -9.13 -8.27
CA GLN A 34 -1.76 -8.54 -7.16
C GLN A 34 -1.09 -7.24 -6.73
N TRP A 35 -1.90 -6.19 -6.67
CA TRP A 35 -1.51 -4.94 -6.06
C TRP A 35 -1.54 -5.07 -4.54
N MET A 36 -0.42 -4.79 -3.89
CA MET A 36 -0.29 -4.87 -2.43
C MET A 36 -0.53 -3.47 -1.88
N GLY A 37 -1.78 -3.19 -1.51
CA GLY A 37 -2.17 -1.89 -0.99
C GLY A 37 -1.34 -1.47 0.23
N SER A 38 -1.03 -0.18 0.31
CA SER A 38 -0.40 0.44 1.49
C SER A 38 -1.33 0.34 2.71
N ARG A 39 -0.76 0.12 3.91
CA ARG A 39 -1.47 0.11 5.21
C ARG A 39 -2.09 1.47 5.63
N LEU A 40 -2.06 2.50 4.79
CA LEU A 40 -2.37 3.88 5.16
C LEU A 40 -3.80 4.31 4.81
N THR A 41 -4.80 3.45 5.02
CA THR A 41 -6.22 3.85 4.93
C THR A 41 -6.64 4.90 5.98
N GLY A 42 -5.77 5.28 6.91
CA GLY A 42 -6.05 6.27 7.96
C GLY A 42 -5.59 7.72 7.69
N LEU A 43 -4.69 7.99 6.73
CA LEU A 43 -4.11 9.33 6.56
C LEU A 43 -5.12 10.36 6.03
N GLY A 44 -6.09 9.92 5.22
CA GLY A 44 -7.18 10.75 4.74
C GLY A 44 -7.96 11.36 5.92
N CYS A 45 -8.35 10.53 6.89
CA CYS A 45 -9.08 11.00 8.08
C CYS A 45 -8.21 11.89 8.99
N VAL A 46 -6.91 11.58 9.12
CA VAL A 46 -5.96 12.31 9.98
C VAL A 46 -5.64 13.71 9.45
N SER A 47 -5.69 13.94 8.14
CA SER A 47 -5.45 15.26 7.55
C SER A 47 -6.72 16.07 7.30
N LEU A 48 -7.86 15.41 7.03
CA LEU A 48 -9.11 16.09 6.68
C LEU A 48 -9.84 16.66 7.91
N MET A 49 -9.83 15.95 9.04
CA MET A 49 -10.53 16.41 10.26
C MET A 49 -9.91 17.68 10.86
N PRO A 50 -8.56 17.79 11.01
CA PRO A 50 -7.95 19.04 11.45
C PRO A 50 -8.14 20.19 10.44
N ALA A 51 -8.07 19.90 9.14
CA ALA A 51 -8.33 20.91 8.10
C ALA A 51 -9.75 21.45 8.18
N LEU A 52 -10.75 20.57 8.37
CA LEU A 52 -12.14 20.98 8.55
C LEU A 52 -12.32 21.85 9.81
N PHE A 53 -11.71 21.45 10.92
CA PHE A 53 -11.74 22.23 12.16
C PHE A 53 -11.14 23.62 11.98
N CYS A 54 -9.96 23.72 11.36
CA CYS A 54 -9.34 25.00 11.00
C CYS A 54 -10.25 25.86 10.11
N GLY A 55 -10.99 25.24 9.18
CA GLY A 55 -11.94 25.93 8.31
C GLY A 55 -13.12 26.52 9.08
N ILE A 56 -13.74 25.71 9.96
CA ILE A 56 -14.88 26.14 10.78
C ILE A 56 -14.46 27.29 11.72
N VAL A 57 -13.36 27.13 12.44
CA VAL A 57 -12.87 28.15 13.39
C VAL A 57 -12.39 29.40 12.64
N GLY A 58 -11.64 29.24 11.55
CA GLY A 58 -11.14 30.35 10.75
C GLY A 58 -12.27 31.18 10.13
N ALA A 59 -13.29 30.54 9.56
CA ALA A 59 -14.45 31.23 8.99
C ALA A 59 -15.27 31.94 10.08
N GLY A 60 -15.48 31.30 11.23
CA GLY A 60 -16.20 31.91 12.36
C GLY A 60 -15.50 33.17 12.91
N LEU A 61 -14.17 33.13 13.03
CA LEU A 61 -13.38 34.29 13.49
C LEU A 61 -13.33 35.42 12.46
N LEU A 62 -13.38 35.13 11.17
CA LEU A 62 -13.42 36.14 10.11
C LEU A 62 -14.79 36.85 10.02
N GLY A 63 -15.88 36.13 10.29
CA GLY A 63 -17.24 36.68 10.28
C GLY A 63 -17.58 37.55 11.49
N GLY A 64 -16.79 37.51 12.56
CA GLY A 64 -17.03 38.28 13.78
C GLY A 64 -16.39 39.68 13.78
N SER A 65 -16.90 40.53 14.67
CA SER A 65 -16.45 41.92 14.88
C SER A 65 -15.16 42.03 15.70
N TYR A 66 -14.14 41.25 15.35
CA TYR A 66 -12.87 41.19 16.08
C TYR A 66 -11.81 42.16 15.51
N GLY A 67 -10.84 42.50 16.36
CA GLY A 67 -9.69 43.33 16.00
C GLY A 67 -8.75 42.66 14.98
N VAL A 68 -7.86 43.46 14.39
CA VAL A 68 -6.99 43.07 13.27
C VAL A 68 -6.12 41.85 13.59
N GLY A 69 -5.64 41.71 14.83
CA GLY A 69 -4.84 40.55 15.26
C GLY A 69 -5.60 39.22 15.18
N VAL A 70 -6.88 39.21 15.56
CA VAL A 70 -7.73 38.01 15.51
C VAL A 70 -8.05 37.63 14.06
N LYS A 71 -8.27 38.62 13.19
CA LYS A 71 -8.45 38.39 11.75
C LYS A 71 -7.19 37.82 11.09
N GLY A 72 -6.01 38.27 11.51
CA GLY A 72 -4.74 37.68 11.05
C GLY A 72 -4.61 36.19 11.41
N PHE A 73 -4.97 35.83 12.64
CA PHE A 73 -5.00 34.42 13.08
C PHE A 73 -6.02 33.59 12.29
N ALA A 74 -7.21 34.15 12.02
CA ALA A 74 -8.24 33.51 11.21
C ALA A 74 -7.74 33.19 9.78
N VAL A 75 -7.02 34.11 9.14
CA VAL A 75 -6.41 33.87 7.82
C VAL A 75 -5.38 32.74 7.88
N CYS A 76 -4.53 32.69 8.91
CA CYS A 76 -3.58 31.59 9.08
C CYS A 76 -4.29 30.23 9.20
N LEU A 77 -5.40 30.15 9.94
CA LEU A 77 -6.19 28.92 10.03
C LEU A 77 -6.78 28.51 8.68
N LEU A 78 -7.27 29.45 7.89
CA LEU A 78 -7.78 29.15 6.55
C LEU A 78 -6.69 28.67 5.59
N VAL A 79 -5.47 29.20 5.70
CA VAL A 79 -4.32 28.68 4.93
C VAL A 79 -4.04 27.21 5.28
N LEU A 80 -4.16 26.83 6.56
CA LEU A 80 -3.98 25.45 7.01
C LEU A 80 -5.02 24.47 6.43
N VAL A 81 -6.23 24.95 6.10
CA VAL A 81 -7.28 24.13 5.45
C VAL A 81 -6.78 23.52 4.14
N VAL A 82 -5.95 24.25 3.39
CA VAL A 82 -5.37 23.79 2.12
C VAL A 82 -4.01 23.14 2.34
N ALA A 83 -3.18 23.70 3.23
CA ALA A 83 -1.84 23.20 3.47
C ALA A 83 -1.83 21.78 4.06
N LEU A 84 -2.76 21.47 4.99
CA LEU A 84 -2.81 20.17 5.66
C LEU A 84 -3.18 19.02 4.70
N PRO A 85 -4.24 19.10 3.86
CA PRO A 85 -4.52 18.08 2.86
C PRO A 85 -3.42 17.95 1.81
N VAL A 86 -2.82 19.06 1.36
CA VAL A 86 -1.73 19.02 0.37
C VAL A 86 -0.48 18.36 0.95
N ALA A 87 -0.11 18.69 2.19
CA ALA A 87 0.98 18.05 2.91
C ALA A 87 0.68 16.57 3.16
N GLY A 88 -0.53 16.25 3.61
CA GLY A 88 -1.01 14.87 3.79
C GLY A 88 -0.92 14.06 2.50
N PHE A 89 -1.36 14.63 1.37
CA PHE A 89 -1.28 14.00 0.06
C PHE A 89 0.17 13.84 -0.41
N ARG A 90 1.04 14.83 -0.21
CA ARG A 90 2.47 14.72 -0.55
C ARG A 90 3.18 13.68 0.31
N ILE A 91 2.92 13.66 1.61
CA ILE A 91 3.47 12.68 2.53
C ILE A 91 2.96 11.30 2.15
N GLU A 92 1.67 11.14 1.87
CA GLU A 92 1.12 9.90 1.37
C GLU A 92 1.84 9.48 0.08
N SER A 93 1.95 10.35 -0.92
CA SER A 93 2.64 10.06 -2.18
C SER A 93 4.11 9.64 -2.00
N ARG A 94 4.79 10.15 -0.96
CA ARG A 94 6.18 9.79 -0.62
C ARG A 94 6.30 8.53 0.22
N LEU A 95 5.35 8.29 1.12
CA LEU A 95 5.28 7.12 2.00
C LEU A 95 4.64 5.92 1.32
N THR A 96 4.07 6.09 0.13
CA THR A 96 3.32 5.03 -0.48
C THR A 96 4.23 3.94 -1.01
N HIS A 97 4.30 2.88 -0.21
CA HIS A 97 4.26 1.47 -0.62
C HIS A 97 3.10 1.14 -1.61
N ARG A 98 2.47 2.12 -2.29
CA ARG A 98 1.46 1.93 -3.35
C ARG A 98 2.05 1.33 -4.61
N ASP A 99 3.36 1.15 -4.70
CA ASP A 99 3.97 0.51 -5.86
C ASP A 99 4.43 -0.92 -5.57
N ARG A 100 4.03 -1.49 -4.42
CA ARG A 100 4.35 -2.88 -4.16
C ARG A 100 3.39 -3.78 -4.96
N ARG A 101 3.92 -4.47 -5.96
CA ARG A 101 3.16 -5.43 -6.78
C ARG A 101 3.76 -6.80 -6.62
N LEU A 102 2.91 -7.79 -6.39
CA LEU A 102 3.27 -9.20 -6.37
C LEU A 102 2.85 -9.82 -7.70
N TYR A 103 3.81 -10.37 -8.42
CA TYR A 103 3.59 -11.15 -9.63
C TYR A 103 3.93 -12.61 -9.31
N VAL A 104 3.01 -13.51 -9.59
CA VAL A 104 3.17 -14.94 -9.35
C VAL A 104 3.46 -15.62 -10.69
N TYR A 105 4.51 -16.42 -10.72
CA TYR A 105 4.96 -17.19 -11.87
C TYR A 105 4.97 -18.67 -11.53
N GLU A 106 5.07 -19.53 -12.54
CA GLU A 106 5.12 -20.99 -12.37
C GLU A 106 6.20 -21.46 -11.39
N ARG A 107 7.41 -20.87 -11.46
CA ARG A 107 8.58 -21.31 -10.67
C ARG A 107 8.99 -20.34 -9.56
N GLY A 108 8.23 -19.27 -9.35
CA GLY A 108 8.56 -18.30 -8.32
C GLY A 108 7.67 -17.06 -8.30
N ILE A 109 8.17 -16.01 -7.67
CA ILE A 109 7.49 -14.73 -7.53
C ILE A 109 8.43 -13.58 -7.89
N VAL A 110 7.81 -12.50 -8.34
CA VAL A 110 8.47 -11.20 -8.44
C VAL A 110 7.71 -10.19 -7.61
N VAL A 111 8.41 -9.48 -6.74
CA VAL A 111 7.87 -8.36 -5.96
C VAL A 111 8.57 -7.09 -6.42
N THR A 112 7.85 -6.20 -7.10
CA THR A 112 8.34 -4.85 -7.38
C THR A 112 7.98 -3.93 -6.23
N GLU A 113 8.84 -2.96 -5.92
CA GLU A 113 8.60 -1.91 -4.94
C GLU A 113 9.10 -0.58 -5.50
N GLY A 114 8.14 0.29 -5.83
CA GLY A 114 8.47 1.58 -6.44
C GLY A 114 9.15 1.41 -7.80
N PRO A 115 9.79 2.47 -8.29
CA PRO A 115 10.51 2.44 -9.57
C PRO A 115 11.86 1.68 -9.48
N ALA A 116 12.46 1.58 -8.29
CA ALA A 116 13.86 1.19 -8.17
C ALA A 116 14.10 -0.26 -7.72
N ARG A 117 13.15 -0.92 -7.06
CA ARG A 117 13.39 -2.25 -6.45
C ARG A 117 12.55 -3.32 -7.11
N THR A 118 13.20 -4.43 -7.44
CA THR A 118 12.59 -5.66 -7.92
C THR A 118 13.24 -6.83 -7.21
N HIS A 119 12.43 -7.64 -6.54
CA HIS A 119 12.85 -8.86 -5.87
C HIS A 119 12.33 -10.05 -6.67
N VAL A 120 13.24 -10.90 -7.14
CA VAL A 120 12.90 -12.12 -7.88
C VAL A 120 13.32 -13.31 -7.03
N LEU A 121 12.40 -14.21 -6.75
CA LEU A 121 12.66 -15.39 -5.93
C LEU A 121 12.01 -16.63 -6.53
N THR A 122 12.72 -17.74 -6.52
CA THR A 122 12.15 -19.05 -6.84
C THR A 122 11.39 -19.61 -5.64
N TRP A 123 10.45 -20.54 -5.86
CA TRP A 123 9.66 -21.11 -4.74
C TRP A 123 10.50 -21.66 -3.57
N PRO A 124 11.64 -22.36 -3.79
CA PRO A 124 12.50 -22.83 -2.70
C PRO A 124 13.14 -21.69 -1.88
N GLU A 125 13.37 -20.53 -2.50
CA GLU A 125 13.94 -19.34 -1.84
C GLU A 125 12.89 -18.58 -1.01
N VAL A 126 11.61 -18.73 -1.31
CA VAL A 126 10.54 -18.01 -0.61
C VAL A 126 10.30 -18.60 0.78
N ARG A 127 10.54 -17.77 1.80
CA ARG A 127 10.17 -18.08 3.18
C ARG A 127 8.77 -17.53 3.46
N LEU A 128 7.94 -18.38 4.05
CA LEU A 128 6.53 -18.09 4.28
C LEU A 128 6.22 -18.35 5.75
N THR A 129 5.57 -17.39 6.38
CA THR A 129 5.03 -17.51 7.74
C THR A 129 3.54 -17.25 7.69
N GLU A 130 2.74 -18.16 8.24
CA GLU A 130 1.30 -18.00 8.30
C GLU A 130 0.90 -17.35 9.63
N LYS A 131 -0.04 -16.42 9.58
CA LYS A 131 -0.59 -15.81 10.79
C LYS A 131 -2.05 -15.46 10.58
N THR A 132 -2.87 -15.82 11.56
CA THR A 132 -4.27 -15.42 11.63
C THR A 132 -4.37 -14.12 12.41
N GLU A 133 -4.93 -13.08 11.79
CA GLU A 133 -5.16 -11.79 12.44
C GLU A 133 -6.65 -11.48 12.41
N SER A 134 -7.22 -11.22 13.59
CA SER A 134 -8.58 -10.70 13.71
C SER A 134 -8.51 -9.18 13.76
N THR A 135 -9.11 -8.51 12.76
CA THR A 135 -9.15 -7.05 12.71
C THR A 135 -10.44 -6.53 13.32
N THR A 136 -10.41 -6.05 14.57
CA THR A 136 -11.52 -5.32 15.18
C THR A 136 -11.68 -3.95 14.51
N HIS A 137 -12.87 -3.69 13.94
CA HIS A 137 -13.22 -2.38 13.36
C HIS A 137 -14.12 -1.64 14.35
N GLY A 138 -13.55 -0.94 15.33
CA GLY A 138 -14.30 -0.23 16.37
C GLY A 138 -14.76 -1.12 17.53
N GLN A 139 -15.28 -0.50 18.59
CA GLN A 139 -15.54 -1.13 19.89
C GLN A 139 -16.63 -2.22 19.89
N HIS A 140 -17.42 -2.36 18.82
CA HIS A 140 -18.60 -3.25 18.78
C HIS A 140 -18.72 -4.09 17.49
N SER A 141 -17.67 -4.20 16.66
CA SER A 141 -17.71 -5.10 15.51
C SER A 141 -17.04 -6.43 15.81
N HIS A 142 -17.67 -7.51 15.38
CA HIS A 142 -16.99 -8.78 15.19
C HIS A 142 -16.00 -8.59 14.03
N GLY A 143 -14.73 -8.46 14.38
CA GLY A 143 -13.67 -8.28 13.40
C GLY A 143 -13.58 -9.47 12.46
N SER A 144 -13.34 -9.21 11.18
CA SER A 144 -13.03 -10.28 10.24
C SER A 144 -11.72 -10.96 10.64
N THR A 145 -11.77 -12.28 10.83
CA THR A 145 -10.57 -13.11 10.97
C THR A 145 -9.98 -13.36 9.59
N VAL A 146 -8.75 -12.91 9.37
CA VAL A 146 -8.06 -13.02 8.08
C VAL A 146 -6.80 -13.84 8.28
N HIS A 147 -6.66 -14.88 7.46
CA HIS A 147 -5.43 -15.67 7.37
C HIS A 147 -4.46 -14.98 6.40
N TRP A 148 -3.30 -14.60 6.93
CA TRP A 148 -2.26 -13.89 6.20
C TRP A 148 -1.05 -14.79 5.98
N LEU A 149 -0.55 -14.76 4.76
CA LEU A 149 0.76 -15.27 4.38
C LEU A 149 1.75 -14.11 4.42
N TYR A 150 2.77 -14.21 5.26
CA TYR A 150 3.88 -13.27 5.33
C TYR A 150 5.05 -13.83 4.51
N LEU A 151 5.34 -13.19 3.38
CA LEU A 151 6.42 -13.56 2.48
C LEU A 151 7.70 -12.85 2.91
N LYS A 152 8.78 -13.61 3.02
CA LYS A 152 10.11 -13.15 3.42
C LYS A 152 11.14 -13.67 2.44
N ARG A 153 12.22 -12.90 2.30
CA ARG A 153 13.45 -13.34 1.63
C ARG A 153 14.13 -14.47 2.42
N PRO A 154 15.08 -15.19 1.80
CA PRO A 154 15.93 -16.15 2.49
C PRO A 154 16.63 -15.57 3.73
N ASP A 155 17.01 -14.29 3.68
CA ASP A 155 17.65 -13.53 4.76
C ASP A 155 16.69 -13.10 5.89
N GLY A 156 15.40 -13.47 5.81
CA GLY A 156 14.37 -13.10 6.79
C GLY A 156 13.74 -11.72 6.57
N THR A 157 14.23 -10.92 5.61
CA THR A 157 13.67 -9.59 5.33
C THR A 157 12.24 -9.70 4.83
N PRO A 158 11.27 -8.96 5.39
CA PRO A 158 9.89 -8.99 4.94
C PRO A 158 9.76 -8.43 3.51
N LEU A 159 9.09 -9.18 2.64
CA LEU A 159 8.77 -8.77 1.27
C LEU A 159 7.37 -8.20 1.21
N THR A 160 6.37 -8.98 1.57
CA THR A 160 4.97 -8.57 1.49
C THR A 160 4.09 -9.51 2.30
N ARG A 161 2.80 -9.17 2.45
CA ARG A 161 1.81 -10.08 3.02
C ARG A 161 0.58 -10.17 2.14
N ILE A 162 0.07 -11.36 1.91
CA ILE A 162 -1.14 -11.61 1.10
C ILE A 162 -2.11 -12.50 1.89
N SER A 163 -3.41 -12.25 1.78
CA SER A 163 -4.37 -13.15 2.41
C SER A 163 -4.54 -14.43 1.60
N THR A 164 -4.76 -15.56 2.27
CA THR A 164 -5.12 -16.82 1.61
C THR A 164 -6.49 -16.79 0.94
N SER A 165 -7.35 -15.82 1.27
CA SER A 165 -8.63 -15.59 0.57
C SER A 165 -8.44 -14.94 -0.81
N ASN A 166 -7.25 -14.39 -1.08
CA ASN A 166 -6.91 -13.87 -2.41
C ASN A 166 -6.42 -15.03 -3.32
N PRO A 167 -6.88 -15.13 -4.58
CA PRO A 167 -6.43 -16.18 -5.50
C PRO A 167 -4.91 -16.25 -5.66
N ALA A 168 -4.20 -15.11 -5.70
CA ALA A 168 -2.75 -15.09 -5.77
C ALA A 168 -2.10 -15.58 -4.46
N GLY A 169 -2.73 -15.33 -3.31
CA GLY A 169 -2.28 -15.85 -2.02
C GLY A 169 -2.44 -17.35 -1.92
N LEU A 170 -3.58 -17.88 -2.39
CA LEU A 170 -3.81 -19.32 -2.49
C LEU A 170 -2.81 -19.99 -3.44
N ALA A 171 -2.53 -19.39 -4.59
CA ALA A 171 -1.54 -19.89 -5.54
C ALA A 171 -0.14 -19.94 -4.94
N VAL A 172 0.28 -18.90 -4.20
CA VAL A 172 1.55 -18.87 -3.46
C VAL A 172 1.60 -19.99 -2.41
N ALA A 173 0.54 -20.16 -1.61
CA ALA A 173 0.51 -21.20 -0.59
C ALA A 173 0.67 -22.60 -1.20
N ARG A 174 -0.06 -22.89 -2.29
CA ARG A 174 0.03 -24.16 -3.01
C ARG A 174 1.42 -24.41 -3.58
N ALA A 175 1.96 -23.45 -4.33
CA ALA A 175 3.26 -23.61 -4.95
C ALA A 175 4.41 -23.79 -3.93
N VAL A 176 4.35 -23.10 -2.79
CA VAL A 176 5.31 -23.28 -1.70
C VAL A 176 5.15 -24.64 -1.02
N ALA A 177 3.91 -25.13 -0.86
CA ALA A 177 3.66 -26.46 -0.30
C ALA A 177 4.18 -27.56 -1.23
N GLU A 178 3.92 -27.47 -2.53
CA GLU A 178 4.41 -28.41 -3.56
C GLU A 178 5.94 -28.43 -3.61
N ALA A 179 6.58 -27.25 -3.60
CA ALA A 179 8.04 -27.14 -3.62
C ALA A 179 8.72 -27.70 -2.35
N ARG A 180 7.99 -27.79 -1.23
CA ARG A 180 8.50 -28.36 0.04
C ARG A 180 8.13 -29.82 0.27
N GLY A 181 7.04 -30.29 -0.35
CA GLY A 181 6.58 -31.68 -0.25
C GLY A 181 7.20 -32.62 -1.29
N GLY A 182 7.90 -32.08 -2.28
CA GLY A 182 8.60 -32.84 -3.34
C GLY A 182 10.06 -33.19 -3.03
N THR A 183 10.51 -33.05 -1.78
CA THR A 183 11.82 -33.53 -1.27
C THR A 183 11.63 -34.75 -0.41
#